data_AF-A0A4Y9SEK9-F1
#
_entry.id   AF-A0A4Y9SEK9-F1
#
_cell.length_a   1.000
_cell.length_b   1.000
_cell.length_c   1.000
_cell.angle_alpha   90.00
_cell.angle_beta   90.00
_cell.angle_gamma   90.00
#
_symmetry.space_group_name_H-M   'P 1'
#
loop_
_entity.id
_entity.type
_entity.pdbx_description
1 polymer ?
#
loop_
_entity_poly.entity_id
_entity_poly.type
_entity_poly.pdbx_seq_one_letter_code
_entity_poly.pdbx_strand_id
1 'polypeptide(L)'
;ATPGAFPRVDSAEQRARDDDRRGILEEELRNEQNKLTGLRQEYNNGEPERRGDERNYAKYQERVAALRDSISRSEKNVEALKREIANIR
;
A
#
# COMPACT_ATOMS: atom_id res chain seq x y z
N ALA A 1 -30.88 -37.66 -8.03
CA ALA A 1 -30.94 -36.59 -7.03
C ALA A 1 -30.17 -35.39 -7.58
N THR A 2 -30.85 -34.29 -7.88
CA THR A 2 -30.21 -33.03 -8.24
C THR A 2 -29.60 -32.43 -6.97
N PRO A 3 -28.34 -31.95 -6.98
CA PRO A 3 -27.78 -31.29 -5.81
C PRO A 3 -28.64 -30.05 -5.53
N GLY A 4 -29.14 -29.95 -4.29
CA GLY A 4 -29.97 -28.84 -3.85
C GLY A 4 -29.31 -27.51 -4.19
N ALA A 5 -30.13 -26.59 -4.71
CA ALA A 5 -29.72 -25.25 -5.06
C ALA A 5 -29.02 -24.61 -3.86
N PHE A 6 -27.69 -24.45 -3.95
CA PHE A 6 -26.96 -23.57 -3.06
C PHE A 6 -27.64 -22.20 -3.12
N PRO A 7 -27.89 -21.54 -1.97
CA PRO A 7 -28.47 -20.21 -1.97
C PRO A 7 -27.55 -19.30 -2.79
N ARG A 8 -28.06 -18.84 -3.94
CA ARG A 8 -27.40 -17.80 -4.72
C ARG A 8 -27.47 -16.55 -3.84
N VAL A 9 -26.31 -16.06 -3.41
CA VAL A 9 -26.19 -14.77 -2.74
C VAL A 9 -26.96 -13.73 -3.57
N ASP A 10 -27.78 -12.92 -2.92
CA ASP A 10 -28.55 -11.89 -3.61
C ASP A 10 -27.60 -10.91 -4.30
N SER A 11 -27.90 -10.51 -5.53
CA SER A 11 -27.15 -9.51 -6.27
C SER A 11 -26.95 -8.19 -5.50
N ALA A 12 -27.91 -7.81 -4.64
CA ALA A 12 -27.80 -6.66 -3.77
C ALA A 12 -26.78 -6.86 -2.64
N GLU A 13 -26.71 -8.08 -2.08
CA GLU A 13 -25.73 -8.43 -1.06
C GLU A 13 -24.31 -8.51 -1.63
N GLN A 14 -24.16 -9.04 -2.85
CA GLN A 14 -22.87 -9.06 -3.55
C GLN A 14 -22.35 -7.64 -3.80
N ARG A 15 -23.19 -6.75 -4.35
CA ARG A 15 -22.82 -5.33 -4.57
C ARG A 15 -22.43 -4.63 -3.28
N ALA A 16 -23.19 -4.80 -2.20
CA ALA A 16 -22.86 -4.20 -0.91
C ALA A 16 -21.47 -4.63 -0.42
N ARG A 17 -21.13 -5.91 -0.56
CA ARG A 17 -19.79 -6.43 -0.20
C ARG A 17 -18.68 -5.86 -1.08
N ASP A 18 -18.94 -5.70 -2.37
CA ASP A 18 -17.98 -5.14 -3.32
C ASP A 18 -17.75 -3.63 -3.05
N ASP A 19 -18.80 -2.89 -2.69
CA ASP A 19 -18.70 -1.49 -2.27
C ASP A 19 -17.92 -1.36 -0.95
N ASP A 20 -18.20 -2.21 0.04
CA ASP A 20 -17.46 -2.25 1.31
C ASP A 20 -15.97 -2.56 1.07
N ARG A 21 -15.69 -3.58 0.25
CA ARG A 21 -14.32 -3.98 -0.10
C ARG A 21 -13.58 -2.85 -0.82
N ARG A 22 -14.26 -2.17 -1.75
CA ARG A 22 -13.71 -1.01 -2.45
C ARG A 22 -13.34 0.09 -1.45
N GLY A 23 -14.23 0.40 -0.51
CA GLY A 23 -13.97 1.42 0.52
C GLY A 23 -12.75 1.10 1.38
N ILE A 24 -12.61 -0.15 1.82
CA ILE A 24 -11.45 -0.60 2.62
C ILE A 24 -10.15 -0.43 1.82
N LEU A 25 -10.13 -0.92 0.57
CA LEU A 25 -8.92 -0.84 -0.27
C LEU A 25 -8.57 0.60 -0.66
N GLU A 26 -9.56 1.47 -0.83
CA GLU A 26 -9.34 2.91 -1.05
C GLU A 26 -8.71 3.59 0.17
N GLU A 27 -9.14 3.23 1.38
CA GLU A 27 -8.51 3.71 2.62
C GLU A 27 -7.06 3.22 2.73
N GLU A 28 -6.82 1.92 2.49
CA GLU A 28 -5.48 1.35 2.48
C GLU A 28 -4.57 2.02 1.44
N LEU A 29 -5.10 2.26 0.24
CA LEU A 29 -4.39 2.97 -0.84
C LEU A 29 -4.00 4.38 -0.39
N ARG A 30 -4.91 5.12 0.23
CA ARG A 30 -4.63 6.47 0.75
C ARG A 30 -3.54 6.42 1.83
N ASN A 31 -3.61 5.46 2.75
CA ASN A 31 -2.63 5.30 3.81
C ASN A 31 -1.23 4.96 3.25
N GLU A 32 -1.15 4.05 2.28
CA GLU A 32 0.13 3.68 1.66
C GLU A 32 0.70 4.84 0.80
N GLN A 33 -0.15 5.63 0.11
CA GLN A 33 0.28 6.84 -0.61
C GLN A 33 0.85 7.91 0.33
N ASN A 34 0.21 8.13 1.49
CA ASN A 34 0.71 9.05 2.51
C ASN A 34 2.07 8.60 3.05
N LYS A 35 2.21 7.31 3.34
CA LYS A 35 3.48 6.70 3.75
C LYS A 35 4.56 6.83 2.67
N LEU A 36 4.25 6.55 1.40
CA LEU A 36 5.17 6.73 0.28
C LEU A 36 5.65 8.18 0.19
N THR A 37 4.73 9.13 0.35
CA THR A 37 5.05 10.56 0.33
C THR A 37 6.02 10.93 1.46
N GLY A 38 5.75 10.48 2.70
CA GLY A 38 6.65 10.68 3.84
C GLY A 38 8.03 10.04 3.63
N LEU A 39 8.09 8.81 3.10
CA LEU A 39 9.34 8.13 2.79
C LEU A 39 10.17 8.89 1.73
N ARG A 40 9.52 9.41 0.68
CA ARG A 40 10.18 10.20 -0.36
C ARG A 40 10.71 11.53 0.17
N GLN A 41 9.93 12.18 1.05
CA GLN A 41 10.37 13.39 1.74
C GLN A 41 11.59 13.12 2.63
N GLU A 42 11.55 12.04 3.43
CA GLU A 42 12.70 11.68 4.27
C GLU A 42 13.92 11.32 3.42
N TYR A 43 13.74 10.54 2.35
CA TYR A 43 14.81 10.14 1.45
C TYR A 43 15.49 11.33 0.77
N ASN A 44 14.75 12.43 0.54
CA ASN A 44 15.27 13.69 0.00
C ASN A 44 16.23 13.48 -1.19
N ASN A 45 15.76 12.77 -2.23
CA ASN A 45 16.54 12.43 -3.43
C ASN A 45 17.86 11.68 -3.17
N GLY A 46 17.96 10.94 -2.06
CA GLY A 46 19.17 10.20 -1.67
C GLY A 46 20.08 10.98 -0.73
N GLU A 47 19.69 12.19 -0.35
CA GLU A 47 20.39 13.06 0.57
C GLU A 47 19.53 13.38 1.81
N PRO A 48 19.09 12.35 2.57
CA PRO A 48 18.34 12.59 3.80
C PRO A 48 19.14 13.47 4.76
N GLU A 49 18.46 14.29 5.55
CA GLU A 49 19.15 15.09 6.57
C GLU A 49 19.88 14.16 7.56
N ARG A 50 21.16 14.46 7.83
CA ARG A 50 21.95 13.67 8.78
C ARG A 50 21.43 13.88 10.18
N ARG A 51 21.13 12.78 10.87
CA ARG A 51 20.71 12.85 12.27
C ARG A 51 21.94 12.99 13.16
N GLY A 52 21.81 13.64 14.31
CA GLY A 52 22.93 13.93 15.21
C GLY A 52 23.65 12.67 15.74
N ASP A 53 22.95 11.53 15.77
CA ASP A 53 23.42 10.20 16.10
C ASP A 53 24.13 9.47 14.93
N GLU A 54 24.05 10.01 13.71
CA GLU A 54 24.68 9.49 12.48
C GLU A 54 26.06 10.10 12.22
N ARG A 55 26.85 10.37 13.27
CA ARG A 55 28.26 10.77 13.11
C ARG A 55 29.08 9.74 12.31
N ASN A 56 28.64 8.47 12.32
CA ASN A 56 29.21 7.41 11.49
C ASN A 56 28.57 7.43 10.09
N TYR A 57 29.38 7.72 9.08
CA TYR A 57 28.97 7.72 7.68
C TYR A 57 28.39 6.39 7.18
N ALA A 58 28.83 5.24 7.73
CA ALA A 58 28.28 3.93 7.37
C ALA A 58 26.80 3.80 7.75
N LYS A 59 26.41 4.26 8.96
CA LYS A 59 25.01 4.23 9.42
C LYS A 59 24.10 5.08 8.54
N TYR A 60 24.61 6.24 8.10
CA TYR A 60 23.91 7.10 7.16
C TYR A 60 23.65 6.38 5.82
N GLN A 61 24.67 5.74 5.24
CA GLN A 61 24.52 5.01 3.99
C GLN A 61 23.54 3.83 4.11
N GLU A 62 23.59 3.09 5.23
CA GLU A 62 22.62 2.02 5.53
C GLU A 62 21.19 2.55 5.59
N ARG A 63 20.95 3.69 6.26
CA ARG A 63 19.62 4.32 6.30
C ARG A 63 19.15 4.76 4.92
N VAL A 64 20.03 5.39 4.12
CA VAL A 64 19.70 5.80 2.74
C VAL A 64 19.27 4.58 1.91
N ALA A 65 19.99 3.46 2.01
CA ALA A 65 19.64 2.23 1.33
C ALA A 65 18.29 1.67 1.82
N ALA A 66 18.07 1.63 3.13
CA ALA A 66 16.82 1.16 3.73
C ALA A 66 15.61 2.03 3.34
N LEU A 67 15.78 3.34 3.23
CA LEU A 67 14.76 4.27 2.75
C LEU A 67 14.40 3.98 1.29
N ARG A 68 15.41 3.84 0.42
CA ARG A 68 15.20 3.49 -0.99
C ARG A 68 14.44 2.18 -1.16
N ASP A 69 14.81 1.15 -0.41
CA ASP A 69 14.14 -0.16 -0.47
C ASP A 69 12.70 -0.07 0.05
N SER A 70 12.46 0.75 1.07
CA SER A 70 11.12 0.99 1.61
C SER A 70 10.23 1.76 0.64
N ILE A 71 10.77 2.75 -0.08
CA ILE A 71 10.08 3.44 -1.17
C ILE A 71 9.70 2.44 -2.26
N SER A 72 10.64 1.63 -2.74
CA SER A 72 10.39 0.63 -3.78
C SER A 72 9.30 -0.38 -3.40
N ARG A 73 9.27 -0.83 -2.13
CA ARG A 73 8.19 -1.68 -1.62
C ARG A 73 6.85 -0.94 -1.58
N SER A 74 6.84 0.29 -1.10
CA SER A 74 5.63 1.10 -0.98
C SER A 74 5.00 1.42 -2.35
N GLU A 75 5.83 1.73 -3.36
CA GLU A 75 5.38 1.90 -4.74
C GLU A 75 4.72 0.65 -5.30
N LYS A 76 5.30 -0.54 -5.07
CA LYS A 76 4.70 -1.81 -5.50
C LYS A 76 3.36 -2.07 -4.81
N ASN A 77 3.24 -1.74 -3.53
CA ASN A 77 1.98 -1.89 -2.78
C ASN A 77 0.90 -0.96 -3.33
N VAL A 78 1.23 0.31 -3.58
CA VAL A 78 0.30 1.27 -4.21
C VAL A 78 -0.22 0.74 -5.55
N GLU A 79 0.67 0.21 -6.39
CA GLU A 79 0.27 -0.34 -7.69
C GLU A 79 -0.55 -1.63 -7.56
N ALA A 80 -0.26 -2.48 -6.57
CA ALA A 80 -1.07 -3.66 -6.28
C ALA A 80 -2.49 -3.29 -5.83
N LEU A 81 -2.61 -2.34 -4.89
CA LEU A 81 -3.91 -1.87 -4.38
C LEU A 81 -4.76 -1.24 -5.48
N LYS A 82 -4.18 -0.39 -6.34
CA LYS A 82 -4.89 0.18 -7.50
C LYS A 82 -5.44 -0.90 -8.43
N ARG A 83 -4.65 -1.96 -8.69
CA ARG A 83 -5.08 -3.09 -9.53
C ARG A 83 -6.20 -3.87 -8.86
N GLU A 84 -6.11 -4.10 -7.54
CA GLU A 84 -7.15 -4.81 -6.81
C GLU A 84 -8.48 -4.05 -6.84
N ILE A 85 -8.47 -2.74 -6.56
CA ILE A 85 -9.65 -1.87 -6.65
C ILE A 85 -10.27 -1.90 -8.06
N ALA A 86 -9.44 -1.84 -9.11
CA ALA A 86 -9.90 -1.88 -10.50
C ALA A 86 -10.57 -3.22 -10.89
N ASN A 87 -10.28 -4.29 -10.15
CA ASN A 87 -10.81 -5.63 -10.42
C ASN A 87 -12.10 -5.98 -9.64
N ILE A 88 -12.56 -5.10 -8.73
CA ILE A 88 -13.83 -5.28 -8.01
C ILE A 88 -15.02 -5.04 -8.95
N ARG A 89 -15.99 -5.95 -8.97
CA ARG A 89 -17.14 -5.96 -9.90
C ARG A 89 -18.42 -6.40 -9.21
#